data_AF-A0A536VDR5-F1
#
_entry.id   AF-A0A536VDR5-F1
#
_cell.length_a   1.000
_cell.length_b   1.000
_cell.length_c   1.000
_cell.angle_alpha   90.00
_cell.angle_beta   90.00
_cell.angle_gamma   90.00
#
_symmetry.space_group_name_H-M   'P 1'
#
loop_
_entity.id
_entity.type
_entity.pdbx_description
1 polymer ?
#
loop_
_entity_poly.entity_id
_entity_poly.type
_entity_poly.pdbx_seq_one_letter_code
_entity_poly.pdbx_strand_id
1 'polypeptide(L)'
;IIIFVPIFLPLLHHFNIDPVFFGVMVALNIQTSFLTPPMAMACYYLKGVAPKHVTLNQIFAGALPFLFMVFVCMFLVYVFPQIAMWLPDYIYK
;
A
#
# COMPACT_ATOMS: atom_id res chain seq x y z
N ILE A 1 -6.93 7.23 3.64
CA ILE A 1 -7.08 8.03 2.41
C ILE A 1 -7.91 9.28 2.64
N ILE A 2 -9.20 9.13 2.97
CA ILE A 2 -10.20 10.22 2.99
C ILE A 2 -9.79 11.39 3.90
N ILE A 3 -9.16 11.10 5.04
CA ILE A 3 -8.65 12.14 5.97
C ILE A 3 -7.20 12.50 5.64
N PHE A 4 -6.35 11.49 5.42
CA PHE A 4 -4.91 11.66 5.25
C PHE A 4 -4.53 12.49 4.02
N VAL A 5 -5.07 12.18 2.83
CA VAL A 5 -4.68 12.83 1.59
C VAL A 5 -4.98 14.34 1.59
N PRO A 6 -6.20 14.83 1.88
CA PRO A 6 -6.49 16.27 1.80
C PRO A 6 -5.73 17.11 2.83
N ILE A 7 -5.30 16.52 3.96
CA ILE A 7 -4.49 17.21 4.96
C ILE A 7 -3.04 17.37 4.48
N PHE A 8 -2.47 16.33 3.87
CA PHE A 8 -1.06 16.32 3.47
C PHE A 8 -0.82 16.90 2.07
N LEU A 9 -1.80 16.86 1.17
CA LEU A 9 -1.70 17.40 -0.19
C LEU A 9 -1.20 18.87 -0.24
N PRO A 10 -1.75 19.82 0.54
CA PRO A 10 -1.25 21.20 0.52
C PRO A 10 0.17 21.32 1.10
N LEU A 11 0.57 20.41 2.00
CA LEU A 11 1.90 20.39 2.58
C LEU A 11 2.98 19.92 1.59
N LEU A 12 2.62 19.13 0.57
CA LEU A 12 3.58 18.61 -0.41
C LEU A 12 4.35 19.73 -1.11
N HIS A 13 3.67 20.83 -1.43
CA HIS A 13 4.27 22.00 -2.06
C HIS A 13 5.32 22.67 -1.17
N HIS A 14 5.13 22.68 0.15
CA HIS A 14 6.12 23.22 1.09
C HIS A 14 7.39 22.37 1.17
N PHE A 15 7.27 21.07 0.93
CA PHE A 15 8.40 20.13 0.97
C PHE A 15 8.97 19.79 -0.42
N ASN A 16 8.48 20.43 -1.49
CA ASN A 16 8.83 20.14 -2.89
C ASN A 16 8.63 18.65 -3.26
N ILE A 17 7.55 18.04 -2.74
CA ILE A 17 7.20 16.65 -3.03
C ILE A 17 6.20 16.62 -4.17
N ASP A 18 6.46 15.77 -5.16
CA ASP A 18 5.54 15.55 -6.26
C ASP A 18 4.23 14.85 -5.79
N PRO A 19 3.05 15.41 -6.10
CA PRO A 19 1.76 14.83 -5.70
C PRO A 19 1.49 13.42 -6.26
N VAL A 20 1.95 13.11 -7.47
CA VAL A 20 1.81 11.79 -8.10
C VAL A 20 2.67 10.79 -7.34
N PHE A 21 3.92 11.15 -7.01
CA PHE A 21 4.80 10.29 -6.22
C PHE A 21 4.19 9.97 -4.85
N PHE A 22 3.69 11.00 -4.16
CA PHE A 22 2.98 10.83 -2.90
C PHE A 22 1.75 9.92 -3.05
N GLY A 23 0.96 10.12 -4.11
CA GLY A 23 -0.20 9.27 -4.43
C GLY A 23 0.17 7.80 -4.61
N VAL A 24 1.26 7.50 -5.33
CA VAL A 24 1.77 6.13 -5.52
C VAL A 24 2.19 5.50 -4.19
N MET A 25 2.95 6.23 -3.37
CA MET A 25 3.39 5.74 -2.06
C MET A 25 2.20 5.45 -1.13
N VAL A 26 1.20 6.33 -1.14
CA VAL A 26 -0.06 6.14 -0.41
C VAL A 26 -0.80 4.90 -0.93
N ALA A 27 -0.92 4.73 -2.25
CA ALA A 27 -1.58 3.56 -2.87
C ALA A 27 -0.91 2.23 -2.47
N LEU A 28 0.42 2.17 -2.48
CA LEU A 28 1.17 1.00 -2.02
C LEU A 28 0.95 0.74 -0.53
N ASN A 29 1.00 1.78 0.30
CA ASN A 29 0.77 1.66 1.73
C ASN A 29 -0.63 1.12 2.07
N ILE A 30 -1.66 1.51 1.33
CA ILE A 30 -3.03 1.06 1.58
C ILE A 30 -3.17 -0.46 1.41
N GLN A 31 -2.48 -1.06 0.43
CA GLN A 31 -2.51 -2.51 0.25
C GLN A 31 -2.07 -3.26 1.53
N THR A 32 -1.08 -2.70 2.25
CA THR A 32 -0.63 -3.27 3.54
C THR A 32 -1.72 -3.24 4.61
N SER A 33 -2.58 -2.21 4.61
CA SER A 33 -3.65 -2.03 5.58
C SER A 33 -4.76 -3.07 5.45
N PHE A 34 -4.95 -3.65 4.25
CA PHE A 34 -5.94 -4.71 4.02
C PHE A 34 -5.47 -6.10 4.47
N LEU A 35 -4.18 -6.26 4.78
CA LEU A 35 -3.55 -7.53 5.13
C LEU A 35 -3.09 -7.61 6.59
N THR A 36 -2.88 -6.47 7.25
CA THR A 36 -2.36 -6.39 8.62
C THR A 36 -3.52 -6.29 9.64
N PRO A 37 -3.54 -7.10 10.72
CA PRO A 37 -4.50 -6.91 11.82
C PRO A 37 -4.35 -5.49 12.40
N PRO A 38 -5.43 -4.75 12.75
CA PRO A 38 -6.84 -5.15 12.95
C PRO A 38 -7.77 -4.90 11.74
N MET A 39 -7.28 -4.27 10.67
CA MET A 39 -8.08 -3.86 9.50
C MET A 39 -8.00 -4.86 8.34
N ALA A 40 -7.54 -6.08 8.60
CA ALA A 40 -7.29 -7.11 7.59
C ALA A 40 -8.57 -7.74 7.00
N MET A 41 -9.43 -6.92 6.41
CA MET A 41 -10.72 -7.29 5.87
C MET A 41 -10.61 -8.48 4.91
N ALA A 42 -9.56 -8.54 4.08
CA ALA A 42 -9.34 -9.66 3.16
C ALA A 42 -9.12 -10.99 3.91
N CYS A 43 -8.33 -10.99 4.98
CA CYS A 43 -8.09 -12.17 5.82
C CYS A 43 -9.35 -12.61 6.58
N TYR A 44 -10.15 -11.66 7.07
CA TYR A 44 -11.42 -11.95 7.75
C TYR A 44 -12.48 -12.50 6.78
N TYR A 45 -12.56 -11.97 5.56
CA TYR A 45 -13.43 -12.50 4.51
C TYR A 45 -13.05 -13.95 4.14
N LEU A 46 -11.75 -14.20 3.96
CA LEU A 46 -11.23 -15.55 3.72
C LEU A 46 -11.59 -16.51 4.86
N LYS A 47 -11.51 -16.05 6.11
CA LYS A 47 -11.92 -16.88 7.25
C LYS A 47 -13.41 -17.23 7.25
N GLY A 48 -14.27 -16.36 6.69
CA GLY A 48 -15.72 -16.61 6.57
C GLY A 48 -16.07 -17.76 5.61
N VAL A 49 -15.27 -17.98 4.57
CA VAL A 49 -15.46 -19.07 3.59
C VAL A 49 -14.54 -20.27 3.84
N ALA A 50 -13.48 -20.11 4.65
CA ALA A 50 -12.51 -21.16 4.91
C ALA A 50 -13.05 -22.25 5.85
N PRO A 51 -12.62 -23.52 5.66
CA PRO A 51 -12.95 -24.62 6.56
C PRO A 51 -12.64 -24.33 8.04
N LYS A 52 -13.39 -24.96 8.95
CA LYS A 52 -13.25 -24.73 10.41
C LYS A 52 -11.85 -25.00 10.96
N HIS A 53 -11.09 -25.92 10.33
CA HIS A 53 -9.72 -26.26 10.74
C HIS A 53 -8.67 -25.19 10.38
N VAL A 54 -8.97 -24.27 9.44
CA VAL A 54 -8.05 -23.19 9.07
C VAL A 54 -8.15 -22.09 10.10
N THR A 55 -7.07 -21.80 10.81
CA THR A 55 -7.05 -20.72 11.81
C THR A 55 -6.77 -19.38 11.16
N LEU A 56 -7.22 -18.29 11.80
CA LEU A 56 -6.93 -16.94 11.32
C LEU A 56 -5.42 -16.66 11.29
N ASN A 57 -4.66 -17.22 12.23
CA ASN A 57 -3.20 -17.13 12.26
C ASN A 57 -2.54 -17.77 11.03
N GLN A 58 -3.08 -18.87 10.50
CA GLN A 58 -2.56 -19.48 9.27
C GLN A 58 -2.79 -18.58 8.05
N ILE A 59 -3.95 -17.92 7.98
CA ILE A 59 -4.27 -16.97 6.92
C ILE A 59 -3.31 -15.77 6.99
N PHE A 60 -3.07 -15.23 8.19
CA PHE A 60 -2.12 -14.14 8.38
C PHE A 60 -0.68 -14.54 8.05
N ALA A 61 -0.25 -15.73 8.48
CA ALA A 61 1.08 -16.25 8.15
C ALA A 61 1.27 -16.41 6.63
N GLY A 62 0.22 -16.81 5.89
CA GLY A 62 0.23 -16.87 4.44
C GLY A 62 0.23 -15.51 3.74
N ALA A 63 -0.36 -14.49 4.36
CA ALA A 63 -0.38 -13.12 3.83
C ALA A 63 0.92 -12.35 4.14
N LEU A 64 1.67 -12.74 5.18
CA LEU A 64 2.88 -12.05 5.63
C LEU A 64 3.99 -11.94 4.54
N PRO A 65 4.27 -12.98 3.73
CA PRO A 65 5.22 -12.86 2.62
C PRO A 65 4.80 -11.81 1.58
N PHE A 66 3.49 -11.70 1.32
CA PHE A 66 2.97 -10.68 0.40
C PHE A 66 3.13 -9.28 0.97
N LEU A 67 2.82 -9.10 2.26
CA LEU A 67 3.05 -7.84 2.96
C LEU A 67 4.53 -7.41 2.89
N PHE A 68 5.45 -8.35 3.08
CA PHE A 68 6.88 -8.10 2.94
C PHE A 68 7.26 -7.63 1.53
N MET A 69 6.72 -8.27 0.48
CA MET A 69 6.95 -7.83 -0.90
C MET A 69 6.46 -6.40 -1.15
N VAL A 70 5.32 -6.00 -0.58
CA VAL A 70 4.83 -4.61 -0.70
C VAL A 70 5.82 -3.63 -0.07
N PHE A 71 6.39 -3.94 1.09
CA PHE A 71 7.41 -3.08 1.70
C PHE A 71 8.69 -2.99 0.86
N VAL A 72 9.13 -4.09 0.26
CA VAL A 72 10.26 -4.09 -0.67
C VAL A 72 9.95 -3.21 -1.88
N CYS A 73 8.76 -3.32 -2.46
CA CYS A 73 8.33 -2.45 -3.57
C CYS A 73 8.29 -0.98 -3.16
N MET A 74 7.74 -0.65 -1.99
CA MET A 74 7.74 0.72 -1.46
C MET A 74 9.16 1.26 -1.28
N PHE A 75 10.07 0.45 -0.75
CA PHE A 75 11.48 0.83 -0.60
C PHE A 75 12.14 1.08 -1.96
N LEU A 76 11.93 0.19 -2.93
CA LEU A 76 12.46 0.35 -4.28
C LEU A 76 11.91 1.60 -4.97
N VAL A 77 10.60 1.86 -4.88
CA VAL A 77 10.00 3.08 -5.46
C VAL A 77 10.51 4.33 -4.75
N TYR A 78 10.79 4.26 -3.44
CA TYR A 78 11.35 5.38 -2.70
C TYR A 78 12.79 5.72 -3.14
N VAL A 79 13.63 4.71 -3.34
CA VAL A 79 15.03 4.90 -3.79
C VAL A 79 15.12 5.20 -5.29
N PHE A 80 14.26 4.57 -6.09
CA PHE A 80 14.22 4.66 -7.55
C PHE A 80 12.83 5.13 -8.01
N PRO A 81 12.50 6.42 -7.85
CA PRO A 81 11.19 6.96 -8.18
C PRO A 81 10.81 6.77 -9.65
N GLN A 82 11.79 6.64 -10.54
CA GLN A 82 11.59 6.40 -11.97
C GLN A 82 10.76 5.13 -12.23
N ILE A 83 10.81 4.12 -11.36
CA ILE A 83 9.99 2.91 -11.51
C ILE A 83 8.49 3.25 -11.55
N ALA A 84 8.06 4.19 -10.70
CA ALA A 84 6.68 4.64 -10.64
C ALA A 84 6.40 5.80 -11.62
N MET A 85 7.36 6.68 -11.84
CA MET A 85 7.16 7.95 -12.55
C MET A 85 7.39 7.85 -14.06
N TRP A 86 8.00 6.77 -14.59
CA TRP A 86 8.32 6.70 -16.02
C TRP A 86 7.09 6.89 -16.94
N LEU A 87 5.94 6.34 -16.55
CA LEU A 87 4.72 6.40 -17.33
C LEU A 87 4.02 7.77 -17.17
N PRO A 88 3.81 8.29 -15.94
CA PRO A 88 3.37 9.67 -15.75
C PRO A 88 4.24 10.69 -16.51
N ASP A 89 5.56 10.57 -16.43
CA ASP A 89 6.50 11.46 -17.13
C ASP A 89 6.41 11.34 -18.65
N TYR A 90 5.98 10.20 -19.17
CA TYR A 90 5.79 10.00 -20.62
C TYR A 90 4.46 10.54 -21.13
N ILE A 91 3.40 10.48 -20.31
CA ILE A 91 2.04 10.89 -20.71
C ILE A 91 1.76 12.37 -20.43
N TYR A 92 2.28 12.90 -19.33
CA TYR A 92 1.96 14.26 -18.84
C TYR A 92 3.05 15.30 -19.15
N LYS A 93 4.10 14.93 -19.90
CA LYS A 93 5.06 15.88 -20.49
C LYS A 93 4.59 16.42 -21.83
#